data_AF-A0A775UCP3-F1
#
_entry.id   AF-A0A775UCP3-F1
#
_cell.length_a   1.000
_cell.length_b   1.000
_cell.length_c   1.000
_cell.angle_alpha   90.00
_cell.angle_beta   90.00
_cell.angle_gamma   90.00
#
_symmetry.space_group_name_H-M   'P 1'
#
loop_
_entity.id
_entity.type
_entity.pdbx_description
1 polymer ?
#
loop_
_entity_poly.entity_id
_entity_poly.type
_entity_poly.pdbx_seq_one_letter_code
_entity_poly.pdbx_strand_id
1 'polypeptide(L)'
;MGEGSALPVGVPVPWPTATPPAGWLQCNGATFTKEQYPVLVRVYPTLRLPDLRGEFIRGWDGGRKVDTGRALLSFQEGTIV
;
A
#
# COMPACT_ATOMS: atom_id res chain seq x y z
N MET A 1 9.59 -11.23 4.84
CA MET A 1 10.61 -10.25 4.41
C MET A 1 11.81 -11.04 3.94
N GLY A 2 12.09 -11.03 2.64
CA GLY A 2 13.34 -11.62 2.15
C GLY A 2 14.49 -10.71 2.55
N GLU A 3 15.50 -11.25 3.22
CA GLU A 3 16.76 -10.57 3.50
C GLU A 3 17.35 -10.06 2.17
N GLY A 4 17.61 -8.75 2.07
CA GLY A 4 18.30 -8.14 0.92
C GLY A 4 17.47 -7.22 0.01
N SER A 5 16.19 -6.95 0.29
CA SER A 5 15.47 -5.89 -0.45
C SER A 5 15.85 -4.51 0.08
N ALA A 6 16.27 -3.59 -0.82
CA ALA A 6 16.58 -2.19 -0.49
C ALA A 6 15.34 -1.37 -0.07
N LEU A 7 14.14 -1.95 -0.15
CA LEU A 7 12.89 -1.26 0.11
C LEU A 7 12.40 -1.52 1.54
N PRO A 8 11.97 -0.48 2.27
CA PRO A 8 11.37 -0.67 3.58
C PRO A 8 10.06 -1.44 3.44
N VAL A 9 9.75 -2.19 4.49
CA VAL A 9 8.51 -2.97 4.59
C VAL A 9 7.30 -2.07 4.44
N GLY A 10 6.32 -2.51 3.67
CA GLY A 10 5.03 -1.85 3.54
C GLY A 10 4.94 -0.94 2.32
N VAL A 11 6.05 -0.69 1.62
CA VAL A 11 6.06 0.01 0.33
C VAL A 11 5.34 -0.83 -0.73
N PRO A 12 4.26 -0.32 -1.35
CA PRO A 12 3.68 -0.94 -2.54
C PRO A 12 4.65 -0.80 -3.72
N VAL A 13 4.95 -1.91 -4.39
CA VAL A 13 5.84 -1.93 -5.56
C VAL A 13 5.08 -2.52 -6.75
N PRO A 14 5.05 -1.83 -7.91
CA PRO A 14 4.50 -2.41 -9.12
C PRO A 14 5.23 -3.70 -9.51
N TRP A 15 4.48 -4.74 -9.87
CA TRP A 15 5.04 -6.03 -10.25
C TRP A 15 4.42 -6.50 -11.57
N PRO A 16 5.22 -7.01 -12.53
CA PRO A 16 4.74 -7.28 -13.90
C PRO A 16 3.93 -8.57 -14.05
N THR A 17 3.84 -9.43 -13.02
CA THR A 17 3.09 -10.70 -13.10
C THR A 17 1.98 -10.78 -12.05
N ALA A 18 1.02 -11.67 -12.25
CA ALA A 18 -0.11 -11.85 -11.33
C ALA A 18 0.31 -12.45 -9.97
N THR A 19 1.43 -13.16 -9.92
CA THR A 19 1.94 -13.82 -8.71
C THR A 19 3.12 -13.02 -8.15
N PRO A 20 2.99 -12.43 -6.95
CA PRO A 20 4.11 -11.77 -6.29
C PRO A 20 5.25 -12.75 -6.01
N PRO A 21 6.51 -12.28 -5.97
CA PRO A 21 7.63 -13.11 -5.59
C PRO A 21 7.53 -13.50 -4.10
N ALA A 22 8.26 -14.55 -3.71
CA ALA A 22 8.25 -15.03 -2.32
C ALA A 22 8.58 -13.91 -1.32
N GLY A 23 7.80 -13.84 -0.24
CA GLY A 23 7.97 -12.82 0.80
C GLY A 23 7.27 -11.48 0.52
N TRP A 24 6.60 -11.33 -0.63
CA TRP A 24 5.74 -10.20 -0.96
C TRP A 24 4.26 -10.57 -0.87
N LEU A 25 3.43 -9.57 -0.61
CA LEU A 25 1.98 -9.71 -0.54
C LEU A 25 1.34 -8.83 -1.61
N GLN A 26 0.27 -9.31 -2.23
CA GLN A 26 -0.52 -8.51 -3.16
C GLN A 26 -1.37 -7.50 -2.38
N CYS A 27 -1.38 -6.23 -2.81
CA CYS A 27 -2.25 -5.19 -2.26
C CYS A 27 -3.68 -5.34 -2.81
N ASN A 28 -4.40 -6.35 -2.34
CA ASN A 28 -5.76 -6.73 -2.78
C ASN A 28 -6.80 -6.63 -1.65
N GLY A 29 -6.50 -5.86 -0.60
CA GLY A 29 -7.38 -5.76 0.57
C GLY A 29 -7.33 -6.95 1.53
N ALA A 30 -6.45 -7.94 1.33
CA ALA A 30 -6.36 -9.09 2.23
C ALA A 30 -5.99 -8.67 3.68
N THR A 31 -6.49 -9.43 4.63
CA THR A 31 -6.07 -9.33 6.04
C THR A 31 -4.79 -10.12 6.27
N PHE A 32 -4.03 -9.73 7.28
CA PHE A 32 -2.82 -10.42 7.71
C PHE A 32 -2.73 -10.43 9.23
N THR A 33 -1.83 -11.25 9.79
CA THR A 33 -1.66 -11.34 11.24
C THR A 33 -0.36 -10.67 11.69
N LYS A 34 -0.38 -10.12 12.91
CA LYS A 34 0.80 -9.50 13.52
C LYS A 34 1.91 -10.53 13.76
N GLU A 35 1.53 -11.76 14.05
CA GLU A 35 2.45 -12.87 14.33
C GLU A 35 3.28 -13.22 13.08
N GLN A 36 2.64 -13.24 11.91
CA GLN A 36 3.34 -13.49 10.64
C GLN A 36 4.09 -12.26 10.13
N TYR A 37 3.55 -11.06 10.33
CA TYR A 37 4.11 -9.82 9.76
C TYR A 37 4.23 -8.69 10.81
N PRO A 38 5.09 -8.84 11.83
CA PRO A 38 5.17 -7.92 12.97
C PRO A 38 5.73 -6.53 12.61
N VAL A 39 6.48 -6.42 11.52
CA VAL A 39 6.98 -5.12 11.03
C VAL A 39 5.96 -4.47 10.07
N LEU A 40 5.14 -5.26 9.36
CA LEU A 40 4.10 -4.74 8.46
C LEU A 40 2.99 -4.03 9.23
N VAL A 41 2.59 -4.55 10.40
CA VAL A 41 1.56 -3.90 11.24
C VAL A 41 1.97 -2.50 11.71
N ARG A 42 3.28 -2.19 11.76
CA ARG A 42 3.75 -0.85 12.10
C ARG A 42 3.40 0.18 11.01
N VAL A 43 3.23 -0.28 9.76
CA VAL A 43 2.86 0.54 8.60
C VAL A 43 1.36 0.45 8.32
N TYR A 44 0.77 -0.74 8.43
CA TYR A 44 -0.66 -0.99 8.26
C TYR A 44 -1.28 -1.51 9.58
N PRO A 45 -1.60 -0.60 10.54
CA PRO A 45 -2.05 -0.99 11.88
C PRO A 45 -3.44 -1.65 11.90
N THR A 46 -4.21 -1.52 10.82
CA THR A 46 -5.54 -2.14 10.65
C THR A 46 -5.48 -3.64 10.34
N LEU A 47 -4.27 -4.22 10.24
CA LEU A 47 -4.07 -5.63 9.86
C LEU A 47 -4.67 -5.99 8.49
N ARG A 48 -4.84 -4.98 7.63
CA ARG A 48 -5.38 -5.12 6.28
C ARG A 48 -4.51 -4.35 5.31
N LEU A 49 -4.19 -4.98 4.19
CA LEU A 49 -3.51 -4.33 3.08
C LEU A 49 -4.46 -3.34 2.39
N PRO A 50 -3.94 -2.28 1.75
CA PRO A 50 -4.76 -1.51 0.82
C PRO A 50 -5.21 -2.42 -0.34
N ASP A 51 -6.37 -2.11 -0.91
CA ASP A 51 -6.78 -2.69 -2.19
C ASP A 51 -6.44 -1.69 -3.29
N LEU A 52 -5.42 -2.00 -4.09
CA LEU A 52 -4.91 -1.12 -5.13
C LEU A 52 -5.27 -1.62 -6.53
N ARG A 53 -6.15 -2.62 -6.65
CA ARG A 53 -6.55 -3.17 -7.93
C ARG A 53 -7.41 -2.14 -8.68
N GLY A 54 -6.90 -1.67 -9.82
CA GLY A 54 -7.58 -0.62 -10.61
C GLY A 54 -7.37 0.79 -10.10
N GLU A 55 -6.58 0.98 -9.04
CA GLU A 55 -6.34 2.28 -8.42
C GLU A 55 -5.04 2.92 -8.91
N PHE A 56 -5.03 4.26 -8.96
CA PHE A 56 -3.81 5.03 -9.14
C PHE A 56 -3.29 5.52 -7.79
N ILE A 57 -2.01 5.30 -7.50
CA ILE A 57 -1.37 5.86 -6.32
C ILE A 57 -1.12 7.35 -6.54
N ARG A 58 -1.64 8.18 -5.64
CA ARG A 58 -1.43 9.62 -5.61
C ARG A 58 -0.55 10.00 -4.42
N GLY A 59 0.31 11.00 -4.62
CA GLY A 59 1.10 11.59 -3.54
C GLY A 59 0.21 12.31 -2.53
N TRP A 60 0.50 12.14 -1.23
CA TRP A 60 -0.18 12.88 -0.18
C TRP A 60 0.18 14.37 -0.25
N ASP A 61 -0.81 15.24 -0.09
CA ASP A 61 -0.63 16.70 -0.20
C ASP A 61 0.44 17.23 0.77
N GLY A 62 0.49 16.72 1.99
CA GLY A 62 1.54 17.04 2.96
C GLY A 62 1.69 18.54 3.27
N GLY A 63 0.64 19.34 3.04
CA GLY A 63 0.67 20.80 3.28
C GLY A 63 1.05 21.64 2.06
N ARG A 64 1.19 21.04 0.87
CA ARG A 64 1.39 21.76 -0.40
C ARG A 64 0.13 22.54 -0.83
N LYS A 65 -1.04 22.18 -0.30
CA LYS A 65 -2.35 22.82 -0.57
C LYS A 65 -2.87 22.65 -2.00
N VAL A 66 -2.44 21.61 -2.71
CA VAL A 66 -2.94 21.23 -4.04
C VAL A 66 -4.14 20.28 -3.92
N ASP A 67 -4.12 19.35 -2.96
CA ASP A 67 -5.19 18.36 -2.73
C ASP A 67 -5.55 18.32 -1.23
N THR A 68 -6.11 19.43 -0.76
CA THR A 68 -6.37 19.68 0.66
C THR A 68 -7.51 18.80 1.19
N GLY A 69 -7.39 18.35 2.44
CA GLY A 69 -8.45 17.59 3.13
C GLY A 69 -8.44 16.08 2.85
N ARG A 70 -7.48 15.58 2.07
CA ARG A 70 -7.31 14.14 1.83
C ARG A 70 -6.52 13.46 2.95
N ALA A 71 -7.01 12.29 3.37
CA ALA A 71 -6.32 11.42 4.30
C ALA A 71 -5.38 10.46 3.56
N LEU A 72 -4.35 9.97 4.24
CA LEU A 72 -3.50 8.90 3.71
C LEU A 72 -4.36 7.66 3.42
N LEU A 73 -4.10 7.01 2.28
CA LEU A 73 -4.81 5.81 1.81
C LEU A 73 -6.32 5.99 1.58
N SER A 74 -6.84 7.22 1.51
CA SER A 74 -8.24 7.45 1.16
C SER A 74 -8.49 7.20 -0.32
N PHE A 75 -9.59 6.53 -0.63
CA PHE A 75 -10.10 6.39 -2.00
C PHE A 75 -10.50 7.75 -2.58
N GLN A 76 -10.33 7.90 -3.89
CA GLN A 76 -10.81 9.04 -4.65
C GLN A 76 -11.42 8.55 -5.96
N GLU A 77 -12.68 8.93 -6.21
CA GLU A 77 -13.34 8.65 -7.49
C GLU A 77 -12.61 9.33 -8.65
N GLY A 78 -12.55 8.64 -9.78
CA GLY A 78 -12.10 9.22 -11.03
C GLY A 78 -13.01 10.39 -11.42
N THR A 79 -12.41 11.48 -11.89
CA THR A 79 -13.15 12.60 -12.48
C THR A 79 -12.95 12.56 -13.98
N ILE A 80 -14.03 12.71 -14.74
CA ILE A 80 -13.94 12.91 -16.19
C ILE A 80 -13.37 14.31 -16.44
N VAL A 81 -12.33 14.36 -17.26
CA VAL A 81 -11.81 15.60 -17.86
C VAL A 81 -12.44 15.84 -19.21
#